data_AF-V5ZF55-F1
#
_entry.id   AF-V5ZF55-F1
#
_cell.length_a   1.000
_cell.length_b   1.000
_cell.length_c   1.000
_cell.angle_alpha   90.00
_cell.angle_beta   90.00
_cell.angle_gamma   90.00
#
_symmetry.space_group_name_H-M   'P 1'
#
loop_
_entity.id
_entity.type
_entity.pdbx_description
1 polymer ?
#
loop_
_entity_poly.entity_id
_entity_poly.type
_entity_poly.pdbx_seq_one_letter_code
_entity_poly.pdbx_strand_id
1 'polypeptide(L)'
;MNIIDYEDKQITTLWNEYANTRNSGLKKLANKKLDLMIEYILTLPEIKQKHFITYICKERFDKNNIKTFQQPLVVKLIFPIVKEAILNEEMPFVRWGYQLDIPISLNSEEYIYYSSENMLKDALKLDSKDIKSVELLLNKYIDELWFASHHIQESVILSTKANIKYDLDEMDKLLTKYEENLDSYSEYLNEKTYYQELYNLWFQYDETNKDISFPEWLEVRGYNYSWCNVFYYKK
;
A
#
# COMPACT_ATOMS: atom_id res chain seq x y z
N MET A 1 17.90 -3.82 8.80
CA MET A 1 17.43 -4.99 8.03
C MET A 1 17.54 -6.20 8.93
N ASN A 2 16.51 -7.04 8.95
CA ASN A 2 16.49 -8.15 9.89
C ASN A 2 17.29 -9.34 9.33
N ILE A 3 17.92 -10.07 10.24
CA ILE A 3 18.46 -11.39 9.95
C ILE A 3 17.29 -12.37 9.75
N ILE A 4 17.54 -13.45 9.02
CA ILE A 4 16.58 -14.52 8.78
C ILE A 4 17.11 -15.84 9.34
N ASP A 5 16.17 -16.76 9.55
CA ASP A 5 16.44 -18.17 9.77
C ASP A 5 15.64 -18.95 8.72
N TYR A 6 16.31 -19.30 7.62
CA TYR A 6 15.75 -20.01 6.48
C TYR A 6 16.43 -21.38 6.35
N GLU A 7 15.67 -22.37 5.85
CA GLU A 7 16.10 -23.78 5.81
C GLU A 7 17.42 -24.01 5.05
N ASP A 8 17.68 -23.24 4.00
CA ASP A 8 18.94 -23.30 3.28
C ASP A 8 20.02 -22.50 4.02
N LYS A 9 20.97 -23.21 4.63
CA LYS A 9 22.07 -22.63 5.42
C LYS A 9 22.92 -21.66 4.63
N GLN A 10 23.12 -21.89 3.33
CA GLN A 10 23.94 -21.02 2.50
C GLN A 10 23.21 -19.71 2.23
N ILE A 11 21.91 -19.76 1.89
CA ILE A 11 21.07 -18.57 1.76
C ILE A 11 21.03 -17.78 3.08
N THR A 12 20.77 -18.46 4.20
CA THR A 12 20.74 -17.84 5.54
C THR A 12 22.05 -17.12 5.86
N THR A 13 23.19 -17.75 5.57
CA THR A 13 24.51 -17.16 5.79
C THR A 13 24.69 -15.90 4.93
N LEU A 14 24.44 -16.01 3.62
CA LEU A 14 24.61 -14.89 2.68
C LEU A 14 23.69 -13.71 3.01
N TRP A 15 22.43 -13.98 3.35
CA TRP A 15 21.48 -12.95 3.79
C TRP A 15 21.95 -12.26 5.06
N ASN A 16 22.30 -13.03 6.10
CA ASN A 16 22.66 -12.47 7.40
C ASN A 16 23.96 -11.67 7.33
N GLU A 17 24.91 -12.10 6.50
CA GLU A 17 26.11 -11.32 6.20
C GLU A 17 25.79 -9.98 5.51
N TYR A 18 24.91 -10.01 4.51
CA TYR A 18 24.43 -8.80 3.84
C TYR A 18 23.70 -7.87 4.83
N ALA A 19 22.77 -8.41 5.62
CA ALA A 19 21.98 -7.69 6.62
C ALA A 19 22.88 -7.00 7.66
N ASN A 20 23.82 -7.74 8.25
CA ASN A 20 24.76 -7.22 9.23
C ASN A 20 25.61 -6.09 8.63
N THR A 21 26.17 -6.31 7.43
CA THR A 21 26.99 -5.29 6.75
C THR A 21 26.18 -4.02 6.44
N ARG A 22 24.91 -4.17 6.04
CA ARG A 22 24.02 -3.04 5.78
C ARG A 22 23.69 -2.28 7.06
N ASN A 23 23.44 -2.99 8.15
CA ASN A 23 23.14 -2.41 9.46
C ASN A 23 24.34 -1.66 10.05
N SER A 24 25.56 -2.09 9.75
CA SER A 24 26.79 -1.37 10.10
C SER A 24 27.06 -0.12 9.23
N GLY A 25 26.17 0.23 8.30
CA GLY A 25 26.31 1.42 7.45
C GLY A 25 27.23 1.26 6.23
N LEU A 26 27.80 0.07 5.98
CA LEU A 26 28.78 -0.17 4.92
C LEU A 26 28.10 -0.44 3.56
N LYS A 27 27.41 0.56 3.00
CA LYS A 27 26.53 0.42 1.82
C LYS A 27 27.21 -0.22 0.59
N LYS A 28 28.42 0.22 0.22
CA LYS A 28 29.15 -0.33 -0.94
C LYS A 28 29.47 -1.82 -0.78
N LEU A 29 29.88 -2.23 0.42
CA LEU A 29 30.18 -3.63 0.72
C LEU A 29 28.90 -4.46 0.81
N ALA A 30 27.85 -3.92 1.43
CA ALA A 30 26.55 -4.56 1.51
C ALA A 30 25.98 -4.86 0.11
N ASN A 31 26.11 -3.93 -0.85
CA ASN A 31 25.67 -4.16 -2.22
C ASN A 31 26.41 -5.33 -2.88
N LYS A 32 27.74 -5.44 -2.70
CA LYS A 32 28.50 -6.59 -3.23
C LYS A 32 28.03 -7.91 -2.62
N LYS A 33 27.75 -7.94 -1.31
CA LYS A 33 27.21 -9.13 -0.64
C LYS A 33 25.80 -9.48 -1.12
N LEU A 34 24.97 -8.47 -1.36
CA LEU A 34 23.65 -8.65 -1.94
C LEU A 34 23.74 -9.26 -3.34
N ASP A 35 24.64 -8.76 -4.20
CA ASP A 35 24.85 -9.31 -5.55
C ASP A 35 25.30 -10.78 -5.48
N LEU A 36 26.25 -11.13 -4.60
CA LEU A 36 26.68 -12.52 -4.39
C LEU A 36 25.53 -13.43 -3.94
N MET A 37 24.67 -12.95 -3.04
CA MET A 37 23.49 -13.69 -2.60
C MET A 37 22.52 -13.92 -3.76
N ILE A 38 22.24 -12.89 -4.56
CA ILE A 38 21.38 -12.99 -5.74
C ILE A 38 21.96 -13.98 -6.74
N GLU A 39 23.25 -13.86 -7.08
CA GLU A 39 23.95 -14.76 -8.00
C GLU A 39 23.84 -16.22 -7.54
N TYR A 40 24.08 -16.48 -6.25
CA TYR A 40 23.94 -17.82 -5.68
C TYR A 40 22.51 -18.37 -5.85
N ILE A 41 21.49 -17.60 -5.47
CA ILE A 41 20.10 -18.06 -5.55
C ILE A 41 19.71 -18.36 -7.01
N LEU A 42 20.15 -17.53 -7.97
CA LEU A 42 19.89 -17.74 -9.39
C LEU A 42 20.55 -19.02 -9.95
N THR A 43 21.55 -19.60 -9.27
CA THR A 43 22.10 -20.93 -9.63
C THR A 43 21.24 -22.11 -9.18
N LEU A 44 20.27 -21.88 -8.29
CA LEU A 44 19.41 -22.93 -7.76
C LEU A 44 18.26 -23.26 -8.73
N PRO A 45 17.66 -24.46 -8.65
CA PRO A 45 16.45 -24.77 -9.39
C PRO A 45 15.33 -23.75 -9.12
N GLU A 46 14.54 -23.41 -10.14
CA GLU A 46 13.46 -22.41 -10.06
C GLU A 46 12.52 -22.63 -8.87
N ILE A 47 12.19 -23.89 -8.56
CA ILE A 47 11.35 -24.23 -7.41
C ILE A 47 11.96 -23.77 -6.08
N LYS A 48 13.29 -23.85 -5.93
CA LYS A 48 13.99 -23.34 -4.74
C LYS A 48 14.04 -21.82 -4.71
N GLN A 49 14.20 -21.19 -5.88
CA GLN A 49 14.15 -19.73 -5.99
C GLN A 49 12.77 -19.22 -5.57
N LYS A 50 11.70 -19.80 -6.13
CA LYS A 50 10.31 -19.47 -5.78
C LYS A 50 10.01 -19.74 -4.31
N HIS A 51 10.51 -20.83 -3.75
CA HIS A 51 10.36 -21.12 -2.32
C HIS A 51 10.97 -20.03 -1.45
N PHE A 52 12.20 -19.60 -1.77
CA PHE A 52 12.86 -18.51 -1.06
C PHE A 52 12.13 -17.17 -1.22
N ILE A 53 11.68 -16.83 -2.45
CA ILE A 53 10.89 -15.62 -2.68
C ILE A 53 9.59 -15.64 -1.87
N THR A 54 8.90 -16.78 -1.84
CA THR A 54 7.70 -16.95 -1.02
C THR A 54 8.00 -16.68 0.45
N TYR A 55 9.12 -17.20 0.96
CA TYR A 55 9.55 -16.97 2.34
C TYR A 55 9.78 -15.48 2.62
N ILE A 56 10.64 -14.79 1.85
CA ILE A 56 10.97 -13.39 2.14
C ILE A 56 9.78 -12.45 1.93
N CYS A 57 8.88 -12.74 0.98
CA CYS A 57 7.66 -11.97 0.79
C CYS A 57 6.71 -12.15 1.98
N LYS A 58 6.54 -13.37 2.53
CA LYS A 58 5.79 -13.58 3.79
C LYS A 58 6.41 -12.81 4.95
N GLU A 59 7.73 -12.90 5.12
CA GLU A 59 8.45 -12.17 6.18
C GLU A 59 8.27 -10.65 6.05
N ARG A 60 8.21 -10.13 4.82
CA ARG A 60 7.97 -8.71 4.57
C ARG A 60 6.52 -8.29 4.76
N PHE A 61 5.60 -8.92 4.04
CA PHE A 61 4.26 -8.40 3.81
C PHE A 61 3.21 -8.93 4.78
N ASP A 62 3.45 -10.11 5.35
CA ASP A 62 2.50 -10.76 6.23
C ASP A 62 2.95 -10.68 7.69
N LYS A 63 4.26 -10.78 7.94
CA LYS A 63 4.83 -10.74 9.30
C LYS A 63 5.49 -9.42 9.69
N ASN A 64 5.69 -8.50 8.74
CA ASN A 64 6.38 -7.22 8.96
C ASN A 64 7.81 -7.33 9.55
N ASN A 65 8.45 -8.50 9.43
CA ASN A 65 9.81 -8.74 9.86
C ASN A 65 10.84 -8.09 8.93
N ILE A 66 10.51 -7.84 7.66
CA ILE A 66 11.39 -7.15 6.72
C ILE A 66 10.81 -5.79 6.34
N LYS A 67 11.38 -4.70 6.88
CA LYS A 67 10.90 -3.32 6.64
C LYS A 67 10.98 -2.86 5.19
N THR A 68 12.02 -3.23 4.45
CA THR A 68 12.23 -2.80 3.05
C THR A 68 13.08 -3.80 2.29
N PHE A 69 12.79 -4.00 1.01
CA PHE A 69 13.71 -4.65 0.07
C PHE A 69 14.57 -3.59 -0.62
N GLN A 70 15.85 -3.90 -0.83
CA GLN A 70 16.69 -3.03 -1.67
C GLN A 70 16.42 -3.33 -3.14
N GLN A 71 16.47 -2.28 -3.97
CA GLN A 71 16.14 -2.35 -5.40
C GLN A 71 16.82 -3.50 -6.17
N PRO A 72 18.12 -3.81 -5.99
CA PRO A 72 18.72 -4.95 -6.70
C PRO A 72 18.06 -6.29 -6.37
N LEU A 73 17.64 -6.51 -5.12
CA LEU A 73 16.91 -7.72 -4.72
C LEU A 73 15.55 -7.80 -5.41
N VAL A 74 14.86 -6.66 -5.49
CA VAL A 74 13.55 -6.57 -6.14
C VAL A 74 13.68 -6.87 -7.62
N VAL A 75 14.52 -6.13 -8.34
CA VAL A 75 14.60 -6.19 -9.80
C VAL A 75 15.23 -7.50 -10.30
N LYS A 76 16.30 -7.98 -9.66
CA LYS A 76 17.08 -9.11 -10.17
C LYS A 76 16.53 -10.48 -9.74
N LEU A 77 15.75 -10.55 -8.65
CA LEU A 77 15.36 -11.82 -8.05
C LEU A 77 13.87 -11.92 -7.74
N ILE A 78 13.30 -10.97 -6.98
CA ILE A 78 11.89 -11.05 -6.57
C ILE A 78 10.98 -10.87 -7.77
N PHE A 79 11.19 -9.81 -8.55
CA PHE A 79 10.26 -9.40 -9.60
C PHE A 79 10.07 -10.44 -10.70
N PRO A 80 11.10 -11.08 -11.27
CA PRO A 80 10.90 -12.11 -12.30
C PRO A 80 9.96 -13.23 -11.84
N ILE A 81 10.15 -13.71 -10.60
CA ILE A 81 9.37 -14.80 -10.01
C ILE A 81 7.95 -14.35 -9.66
N VAL A 82 7.82 -13.16 -9.06
CA VAL A 82 6.50 -12.61 -8.72
C VAL A 82 5.68 -12.32 -9.97
N LYS A 83 6.30 -11.77 -11.02
CA LYS A 83 5.63 -11.49 -12.30
C LYS A 83 5.05 -12.77 -12.92
N GLU A 84 5.84 -13.84 -12.97
CA GLU A 84 5.37 -15.13 -13.49
C GLU A 84 4.22 -15.69 -12.65
N ALA A 85 4.34 -15.65 -11.32
CA ALA A 85 3.27 -16.12 -10.43
C ALA A 85 1.98 -15.29 -10.55
N ILE A 86 2.08 -13.99 -10.80
CA ILE A 86 0.92 -13.12 -11.07
C ILE A 86 0.24 -13.51 -12.39
N LEU A 87 1.02 -13.75 -13.45
CA LEU A 87 0.49 -14.20 -14.75
C LEU A 87 -0.23 -15.55 -14.64
N ASN A 88 0.17 -16.39 -13.67
CA ASN A 88 -0.47 -17.66 -13.37
C ASN A 88 -1.58 -17.54 -12.30
N GLU A 89 -2.02 -16.33 -11.96
CA GLU A 89 -3.09 -16.04 -11.01
C GLU A 89 -2.86 -16.67 -9.61
N GLU A 90 -1.61 -16.74 -9.16
CA GLU A 90 -1.27 -17.39 -7.90
C GLU A 90 -1.43 -16.46 -6.70
N MET A 91 -2.21 -16.89 -5.70
CA MET A 91 -2.26 -16.22 -4.40
C MET A 91 -1.16 -16.76 -3.46
N PRO A 92 -0.52 -15.90 -2.64
CA PRO A 92 -0.75 -14.46 -2.46
C PRO A 92 0.11 -13.56 -3.39
N PHE A 93 0.69 -14.09 -4.48
CA PHE A 93 1.58 -13.32 -5.36
C PHE A 93 0.88 -12.15 -6.05
N VAL A 94 -0.40 -12.29 -6.42
CA VAL A 94 -1.21 -11.16 -6.94
C VAL A 94 -1.25 -10.01 -5.95
N ARG A 95 -1.55 -10.27 -4.66
CA ARG A 95 -1.48 -9.26 -3.61
C ARG A 95 -0.07 -8.71 -3.41
N TRP A 96 0.96 -9.57 -3.37
CA TRP A 96 2.34 -9.10 -3.19
C TRP A 96 2.84 -8.25 -4.35
N GLY A 97 2.33 -8.45 -5.57
CA GLY A 97 2.58 -7.58 -6.70
C GLY A 97 2.18 -6.13 -6.42
N TYR A 98 0.98 -5.92 -5.86
CA TYR A 98 0.53 -4.61 -5.39
C TYR A 98 1.47 -4.04 -4.32
N GLN A 99 1.82 -4.83 -3.29
CA GLN A 99 2.64 -4.35 -2.17
C GLN A 99 4.11 -4.11 -2.50
N LEU A 100 4.61 -4.68 -3.60
CA LEU A 100 5.95 -4.38 -4.11
C LEU A 100 5.99 -3.05 -4.88
N ASP A 101 4.83 -2.45 -5.20
CA ASP A 101 4.70 -1.23 -6.00
C ASP A 101 5.50 -1.30 -7.31
N ILE A 102 5.40 -2.46 -7.98
CA ILE A 102 6.19 -2.71 -9.20
C ILE A 102 5.40 -2.23 -10.42
N PRO A 103 6.02 -1.45 -11.33
CA PRO A 103 5.47 -1.26 -12.66
C PRO A 103 5.54 -2.59 -13.43
N ILE A 104 4.44 -3.32 -13.50
CA ILE A 104 4.37 -4.57 -14.25
C ILE A 104 3.96 -4.25 -15.70
N SER A 105 4.90 -4.22 -16.64
CA SER A 105 4.54 -4.37 -18.05
C SER A 105 4.13 -5.83 -18.26
N LEU A 106 2.83 -6.06 -18.42
CA LEU A 106 2.30 -7.36 -18.81
C LEU A 106 2.43 -7.59 -20.33
N ASN A 107 2.44 -6.52 -21.15
CA ASN A 107 2.75 -6.54 -22.58
C ASN A 107 3.42 -5.23 -23.02
N SER A 108 4.14 -5.26 -24.14
CA SER A 108 4.98 -4.17 -24.68
C SER A 108 4.22 -2.94 -25.18
N GLU A 109 2.89 -2.93 -25.15
CA GLU A 109 2.07 -1.87 -25.72
C GLU A 109 1.36 -1.00 -24.68
N GLU A 110 1.28 -1.44 -23.42
CA GLU A 110 0.70 -0.64 -22.33
C GLU A 110 1.53 -0.76 -21.04
N TYR A 111 2.05 0.39 -20.58
CA TYR A 111 2.53 0.54 -19.22
C TYR A 111 1.33 0.68 -18.30
N ILE A 112 0.82 -0.44 -17.78
CA ILE A 112 -0.08 -0.37 -16.64
C ILE A 112 0.80 -0.22 -15.40
N TYR A 113 0.76 0.96 -14.77
CA TYR A 113 1.38 1.14 -13.47
C TYR A 113 0.55 0.31 -12.47
N TYR A 114 1.12 -0.81 -12.02
CA TYR A 114 0.34 -1.89 -11.42
C TYR A 114 0.08 -1.72 -9.91
N SER A 115 0.33 -0.56 -9.30
CA SER A 115 -0.29 -0.21 -8.00
C SER A 115 -1.78 0.17 -8.14
N SER A 116 -2.48 -0.48 -9.07
CA SER A 116 -3.88 -0.22 -9.34
C SER A 116 -4.78 -1.03 -8.41
N GLU A 117 -5.89 -0.42 -8.00
CA GLU A 117 -7.00 -1.02 -7.27
C GLU A 117 -7.44 -2.38 -7.84
N ASN A 118 -7.34 -2.55 -9.17
CA ASN A 118 -7.71 -3.78 -9.87
C ASN A 118 -6.92 -5.00 -9.40
N MET A 119 -5.64 -4.88 -9.05
CA MET A 119 -4.87 -6.04 -8.56
C MET A 119 -5.46 -6.62 -7.29
N LEU A 120 -5.84 -5.76 -6.34
CA LEU A 120 -6.42 -6.20 -5.09
C LEU A 120 -7.84 -6.73 -5.29
N LYS A 121 -8.60 -6.12 -6.22
CA LYS A 121 -9.90 -6.67 -6.64
C LYS A 121 -9.75 -8.06 -7.27
N ASP A 122 -8.73 -8.28 -8.10
CA ASP A 122 -8.45 -9.58 -8.70
C ASP A 122 -7.96 -10.59 -7.67
N ALA A 123 -7.10 -10.17 -6.72
CA ALA A 123 -6.71 -10.98 -5.58
C ALA A 123 -7.93 -11.46 -4.78
N LEU A 124 -8.92 -10.60 -4.54
CA LEU A 124 -10.16 -10.97 -3.84
C LEU A 124 -11.14 -11.80 -4.69
N LYS A 125 -11.01 -11.80 -6.03
CA LYS A 125 -11.73 -12.76 -6.89
C LYS A 125 -11.11 -14.15 -6.78
N LEU A 126 -9.77 -14.23 -6.74
CA LEU A 126 -9.03 -15.49 -6.63
C LEU A 126 -9.12 -16.09 -5.23
N ASP A 127 -8.96 -15.28 -4.20
CA ASP A 127 -9.15 -15.67 -2.80
C ASP A 127 -9.94 -14.60 -2.04
N SER A 128 -11.25 -14.80 -2.02
CA SER A 128 -12.18 -13.92 -1.29
C SER A 128 -11.96 -13.88 0.23
N LYS A 129 -11.14 -14.77 0.80
CA LYS A 129 -10.83 -14.82 2.24
C LYS A 129 -9.52 -14.12 2.59
N ASP A 130 -8.78 -13.59 1.63
CA ASP A 130 -7.54 -12.85 1.89
C ASP A 130 -7.86 -11.47 2.49
N ILE A 131 -8.07 -11.44 3.81
CA ILE A 131 -8.35 -10.20 4.58
C ILE A 131 -7.27 -9.15 4.35
N LYS A 132 -6.04 -9.55 4.08
CA LYS A 132 -4.96 -8.60 3.80
C LYS A 132 -5.20 -7.77 2.54
N SER A 133 -5.80 -8.35 1.49
CA SER A 133 -6.20 -7.58 0.30
C SER A 133 -7.36 -6.63 0.59
N VAL A 134 -8.28 -7.00 1.49
CA VAL A 134 -9.37 -6.12 1.96
C VAL A 134 -8.80 -4.90 2.68
N GLU A 135 -7.90 -5.12 3.65
CA GLU A 135 -7.22 -4.04 4.37
C GLU A 135 -6.46 -3.10 3.42
N LEU A 136 -5.75 -3.65 2.43
CA LEU A 136 -5.01 -2.84 1.47
C LEU A 136 -5.93 -1.98 0.59
N LEU A 137 -7.11 -2.49 0.20
CA LEU A 137 -8.11 -1.70 -0.52
C LEU A 137 -8.71 -0.59 0.34
N LEU A 138 -9.07 -0.91 1.59
CA LEU A 138 -9.62 0.08 2.52
C LEU A 138 -8.61 1.21 2.77
N ASN A 139 -7.35 0.87 3.03
CA ASN A 139 -6.29 1.87 3.18
C ASN A 139 -6.10 2.70 1.92
N LYS A 140 -6.15 2.08 0.73
CA LYS A 140 -6.09 2.83 -0.53
C LYS A 140 -7.21 3.87 -0.63
N TYR A 141 -8.47 3.49 -0.38
CA TYR A 141 -9.58 4.44 -0.46
C TYR A 141 -9.47 5.55 0.59
N ILE A 142 -9.00 5.23 1.80
CA ILE A 142 -8.71 6.22 2.84
C ILE A 142 -7.61 7.18 2.38
N ASP A 143 -6.53 6.68 1.78
CA ASP A 143 -5.43 7.50 1.28
C ASP A 143 -5.90 8.45 0.17
N GLU A 144 -6.79 8.00 -0.74
CA GLU A 144 -7.40 8.84 -1.77
C GLU A 144 -8.29 9.93 -1.17
N LEU A 145 -9.13 9.58 -0.18
CA LEU A 145 -9.98 10.53 0.55
C LEU A 145 -9.15 11.53 1.36
N TRP A 146 -8.09 11.08 2.01
CA TRP A 146 -7.15 11.94 2.73
C TRP A 146 -6.48 12.92 1.77
N PHE A 147 -5.92 12.41 0.66
CA PHE A 147 -5.24 13.22 -0.35
C PHE A 147 -6.17 14.24 -1.00
N ALA A 148 -7.41 13.85 -1.31
CA ALA A 148 -8.43 14.74 -1.84
C ALA A 148 -8.71 15.93 -0.90
N SER A 149 -8.62 15.73 0.42
CA SER A 149 -8.81 16.77 1.44
C SER A 149 -7.53 17.54 1.82
N HIS A 150 -6.39 17.27 1.18
CA HIS A 150 -5.09 17.79 1.63
C HIS A 150 -4.99 19.33 1.69
N HIS A 151 -5.76 20.03 0.85
CA HIS A 151 -5.84 21.49 0.80
C HIS A 151 -7.21 22.04 1.26
N ILE A 152 -7.98 21.26 2.01
CA ILE A 152 -9.35 21.64 2.36
C ILE A 152 -9.41 22.89 3.25
N GLN A 153 -8.38 23.13 4.07
CA GLN A 153 -8.18 24.36 4.84
C GLN A 153 -7.99 25.62 3.97
N GLU A 154 -7.59 25.45 2.71
CA GLU A 154 -7.47 26.53 1.71
C GLU A 154 -8.76 26.65 0.88
N SER A 155 -9.83 25.94 1.27
CA SER A 155 -11.06 25.80 0.50
C SER A 155 -10.81 25.20 -0.89
N VAL A 156 -9.95 24.18 -0.96
CA VAL A 156 -9.63 23.45 -2.18
C VAL A 156 -9.74 21.94 -1.93
N ILE A 157 -10.44 21.24 -2.82
CA ILE A 157 -10.47 19.76 -2.85
C ILE A 157 -9.77 19.28 -4.13
N LEU A 158 -8.90 18.28 -3.98
CA LEU A 158 -8.09 17.70 -5.05
C LEU A 158 -8.76 16.48 -5.72
N SER A 159 -10.09 16.42 -5.72
CA SER A 159 -10.85 15.33 -6.33
C SER A 159 -12.24 15.78 -6.75
N THR A 160 -12.96 14.92 -7.47
CA THR A 160 -14.33 15.19 -7.88
C THR A 160 -15.32 14.56 -6.89
N LYS A 161 -16.53 15.14 -6.80
CA LYS A 161 -17.64 14.55 -6.03
C LYS A 161 -17.93 13.10 -6.43
N ALA A 162 -17.76 12.76 -7.71
CA ALA A 162 -17.96 11.41 -8.22
C ALA A 162 -16.91 10.43 -7.67
N ASN A 163 -15.62 10.80 -7.67
CA ASN A 163 -14.55 9.95 -7.15
C ASN A 163 -14.67 9.76 -5.63
N ILE A 164 -14.90 10.84 -4.88
CA ILE A 164 -15.11 10.76 -3.42
C ILE A 164 -16.28 9.83 -3.08
N LYS A 165 -17.39 9.94 -3.82
CA LYS A 165 -18.54 9.05 -3.63
C LYS A 165 -18.17 7.60 -3.95
N TYR A 166 -17.45 7.38 -5.05
CA TYR A 166 -16.99 6.04 -5.43
C TYR A 166 -16.16 5.39 -4.31
N ASP A 167 -15.17 6.11 -3.76
CA ASP A 167 -14.30 5.58 -2.70
C ASP A 167 -15.11 5.23 -1.44
N LEU A 168 -16.02 6.11 -1.01
CA LEU A 168 -16.90 5.87 0.14
C LEU A 168 -17.86 4.69 -0.08
N ASP A 169 -18.42 4.55 -1.29
CA ASP A 169 -19.31 3.45 -1.65
C ASP A 169 -18.55 2.12 -1.71
N GLU A 170 -17.31 2.10 -2.21
CA GLU A 170 -16.47 0.89 -2.23
C GLU A 170 -16.03 0.49 -0.82
N MET A 171 -15.69 1.45 0.04
CA MET A 171 -15.45 1.19 1.46
C MET A 171 -16.67 0.56 2.13
N ASP A 172 -17.88 1.09 1.87
CA ASP A 172 -19.13 0.55 2.45
C ASP A 172 -19.38 -0.91 2.05
N LYS A 173 -19.14 -1.25 0.78
CA LYS A 173 -19.28 -2.62 0.27
C LYS A 173 -18.30 -3.56 0.96
N LEU A 174 -17.04 -3.15 1.12
CA LEU A 174 -16.01 -3.97 1.77
C LEU A 174 -16.31 -4.15 3.26
N LEU A 175 -16.62 -3.07 3.97
CA LEU A 175 -16.96 -3.11 5.39
C LEU A 175 -18.17 -4.01 5.64
N THR A 176 -19.26 -3.83 4.90
CA THR A 176 -20.46 -4.68 5.00
C THR A 176 -20.13 -6.16 4.75
N LYS A 177 -19.34 -6.45 3.71
CA LYS A 177 -19.03 -7.84 3.33
C LYS A 177 -18.11 -8.54 4.33
N TYR A 178 -17.21 -7.80 4.97
CA TYR A 178 -16.13 -8.36 5.80
C TYR A 178 -16.24 -8.03 7.29
N GLU A 179 -17.39 -7.49 7.74
CA GLU A 179 -17.63 -7.06 9.12
C GLU A 179 -17.16 -8.06 10.18
N GLU A 180 -17.48 -9.35 10.01
CA GLU A 180 -17.15 -10.40 10.99
C GLU A 180 -15.68 -10.87 10.92
N ASN A 181 -14.96 -10.59 9.83
CA ASN A 181 -13.62 -11.14 9.58
C ASN A 181 -12.52 -10.08 9.57
N LEU A 182 -12.87 -8.81 9.81
CA LEU A 182 -11.94 -7.68 9.78
C LEU A 182 -11.68 -7.20 11.20
N ASP A 183 -10.54 -7.58 11.78
CA ASP A 183 -10.17 -7.24 13.15
C ASP A 183 -10.22 -5.72 13.41
N SER A 184 -9.80 -4.91 12.43
CA SER A 184 -9.83 -3.43 12.48
C SER A 184 -11.13 -2.81 11.95
N TYR A 185 -12.25 -3.55 11.88
CA TYR A 185 -13.51 -3.05 11.30
C TYR A 185 -13.94 -1.69 11.86
N SER A 186 -13.91 -1.54 13.18
CA SER A 186 -14.31 -0.29 13.85
C SER A 186 -13.42 0.90 13.49
N GLU A 187 -12.13 0.68 13.25
CA GLU A 187 -11.18 1.72 12.88
C GLU A 187 -11.49 2.23 11.46
N TYR A 188 -11.69 1.32 10.51
CA TYR A 188 -12.05 1.67 9.15
C TYR A 188 -13.44 2.31 9.04
N LEU A 189 -14.40 1.86 9.85
CA LEU A 189 -15.72 2.48 9.91
C LEU A 189 -15.65 3.92 10.44
N ASN A 190 -14.82 4.19 11.43
CA ASN A 190 -14.60 5.53 11.96
C ASN A 190 -13.96 6.44 10.89
N GLU A 191 -12.92 5.97 10.20
CA GLU A 191 -12.28 6.70 9.09
C GLU A 191 -13.29 7.03 7.98
N LYS A 192 -14.06 6.03 7.52
CA LYS A 192 -15.12 6.24 6.52
C LYS A 192 -16.12 7.29 6.98
N THR A 193 -16.59 7.18 8.22
CA THR A 193 -17.59 8.09 8.79
C THR A 193 -17.06 9.52 8.84
N TYR A 194 -15.82 9.70 9.31
CA TYR A 194 -15.14 11.00 9.33
C TYR A 194 -15.09 11.65 7.95
N TYR A 195 -14.62 10.93 6.93
CA TYR A 195 -14.53 11.49 5.57
C TYR A 195 -15.91 11.71 4.95
N GLN A 196 -16.88 10.83 5.21
CA GLN A 196 -18.24 11.00 4.72
C GLN A 196 -18.87 12.29 5.27
N GLU A 197 -18.71 12.56 6.56
CA GLU A 197 -19.18 13.81 7.18
C GLU A 197 -18.46 15.04 6.59
N LEU A 198 -17.13 14.98 6.49
CA LEU A 198 -16.32 16.07 5.95
C LEU A 198 -16.73 16.44 4.53
N TYR A 199 -16.88 15.44 3.66
CA TYR A 199 -17.23 15.67 2.26
C TYR A 199 -18.68 16.07 2.07
N ASN A 200 -19.60 15.57 2.90
CA ASN A 200 -20.98 16.07 2.90
C ASN A 200 -21.05 17.57 3.23
N LEU A 201 -20.25 18.03 4.19
CA LEU A 201 -20.14 19.45 4.53
C LEU A 201 -19.51 20.26 3.40
N TRP A 202 -18.43 19.73 2.81
CA TRP A 202 -17.80 20.35 1.66
C TRP A 202 -18.79 20.54 0.49
N PHE A 203 -19.56 19.51 0.13
CA PHE A 203 -20.53 19.61 -0.96
C PHE A 203 -21.66 20.59 -0.66
N GLN A 204 -22.09 20.71 0.60
CA GLN A 204 -23.04 21.76 0.98
C GLN A 204 -22.43 23.15 0.84
N TYR A 205 -21.19 23.34 1.29
CA TYR A 205 -20.47 24.62 1.12
C TYR A 205 -20.29 24.98 -0.36
N ASP A 206 -19.95 24.00 -1.20
CA ASP A 206 -19.74 24.17 -2.64
C ASP A 206 -20.99 24.68 -3.37
N GLU A 207 -22.17 24.38 -2.84
CA GLU A 207 -23.48 24.82 -3.34
C GLU A 207 -23.90 26.22 -2.82
N THR A 208 -23.15 26.83 -1.89
CA THR A 208 -23.43 28.18 -1.35
C THR A 208 -22.66 29.29 -2.06
N ASN A 209 -23.06 30.55 -1.83
CA ASN A 209 -22.23 31.71 -2.19
C ASN A 209 -20.99 31.71 -1.28
N LYS A 210 -19.82 31.44 -1.86
CA LYS A 210 -18.53 31.29 -1.17
C LYS A 210 -17.91 32.63 -0.77
N ASP A 211 -18.68 33.45 -0.05
CA ASP A 211 -18.25 34.75 0.47
C ASP A 211 -17.26 34.62 1.63
N ILE A 212 -17.19 33.42 2.23
CA ILE A 212 -16.27 33.03 3.29
C ILE A 212 -15.57 31.72 2.91
N SER A 213 -14.41 31.46 3.49
CA SER A 213 -13.69 30.20 3.30
C SER A 213 -14.43 29.02 3.94
N PHE A 214 -14.12 27.79 3.52
CA PHE A 214 -14.70 26.58 4.09
C PHE A 214 -14.46 26.43 5.60
N PRO A 215 -13.25 26.69 6.15
CA PRO A 215 -13.04 26.69 7.60
C PRO A 215 -13.91 27.70 8.34
N GLU A 216 -14.03 28.94 7.83
CA GLU A 216 -14.91 29.96 8.41
C GLU A 216 -16.39 29.53 8.35
N TRP A 217 -16.80 28.92 7.24
CA TRP A 217 -18.15 28.40 7.07
C TRP A 217 -18.48 27.28 8.06
N LEU A 218 -17.50 26.41 8.36
CA LEU A 218 -17.61 25.37 9.38
C LEU A 218 -17.72 25.98 10.79
N GLU A 219 -16.88 26.96 11.11
CA GLU A 219 -16.87 27.63 12.43
C GLU A 219 -18.20 28.30 12.74
N VAL A 220 -18.76 29.06 11.79
CA VAL A 220 -20.07 29.72 11.92
C VAL A 220 -21.20 28.72 12.20
N ARG A 221 -21.05 27.47 11.77
CA ARG A 221 -22.01 26.38 11.96
C ARG A 221 -21.70 25.47 13.15
N GLY A 222 -20.65 25.77 13.93
CA GLY A 222 -20.29 25.04 15.14
C GLY A 222 -19.53 23.74 14.89
N TYR A 223 -18.98 23.52 13.69
CA TYR A 223 -18.12 22.37 13.40
C TYR A 223 -16.67 22.66 13.84
N ASN A 224 -16.09 21.75 14.62
CA ASN A 224 -14.77 21.92 15.22
C ASN A 224 -13.81 20.83 14.73
N TYR A 225 -13.26 20.99 13.53
CA TYR A 225 -12.15 20.14 13.07
C TYR A 225 -10.81 20.66 13.61
N SER A 226 -9.90 19.76 13.98
CA SER A 226 -8.59 20.13 14.55
C SER A 226 -7.74 20.98 13.60
N TRP A 227 -7.88 20.77 12.30
CA TRP A 227 -7.16 21.50 11.25
C TRP A 227 -7.78 22.86 10.89
N CYS A 228 -8.99 23.20 11.37
CA CYS A 228 -9.54 24.55 11.21
C CYS A 228 -8.74 25.60 12.00
N ASN A 229 -8.01 25.20 13.05
CA ASN A 229 -7.29 26.10 13.94
C ASN A 229 -5.84 26.40 13.51
N VAL A 230 -5.43 26.05 12.29
CA VAL A 230 -4.06 26.28 11.83
C VAL A 230 -3.90 27.75 11.42
N PHE A 231 -3.37 28.54 12.36
CA PHE A 231 -3.08 29.96 12.16
C PHE A 231 -2.09 30.18 11.01
N TYR A 232 -2.52 30.86 9.96
CA TYR A 232 -1.60 31.47 9.01
C TYR A 232 -0.85 32.61 9.72
N TYR A 233 0.46 32.45 9.92
CA TYR A 233 1.32 33.55 10.33
C TYR A 233 1.18 34.68 9.31
N LYS A 234 0.70 35.85 9.76
CA LYS A 234 0.72 37.07 8.93
C LYS A 234 2.16 37.31 8.47
N LYS A 235 2.36 37.44 7.16
CA LYS A 235 3.59 38.03 6.59
C LYS A 235 3.69 39.49 6.97
#